data_AF-A0A1Q2GX10-F1
#
_entry.id   AF-A0A1Q2GX10-F1
#
_cell.length_a   1.000
_cell.length_b   1.000
_cell.length_c   1.000
_cell.angle_alpha   90.00
_cell.angle_beta   90.00
_cell.angle_gamma   90.00
#
_symmetry.space_group_name_H-M   'P 1'
#
loop_
_entity.id
_entity.type
_entity.pdbx_description
1 polymer ?
#
loop_
_entity_poly.entity_id
_entity_poly.type
_entity_poly.pdbx_seq_one_letter_code
_entity_poly.pdbx_strand_id
1 'polypeptide(L)'
;MLFKLTDFNLSQGRKFLLNGHKVVEFASLNSCLLQQVQNQFQGIGYVGEAQLNSMATNLGWSNNEGVKIPKKNGVIRIAMLHHHLTPVNEVEDALLDARYSVTLDAERIMRWIVKHKVDYVLHGHMHKCNSITITRKVDSLQPTSSENPEHTFKIISLGSSGVKYEDLPGQDSANYVGVIDFSGEKPSFKFFKLNKQTEPETSPTYTVEG
;
A
#
# COMPACT_ATOMS: atom_id res chain seq x y z
N MET A 1 -17.77 -9.92 24.10
CA MET A 1 -16.92 -8.79 24.52
C MET A 1 -16.53 -8.02 23.25
N LEU A 2 -17.31 -6.99 22.90
CA LEU A 2 -17.02 -6.12 21.75
C LEU A 2 -16.13 -4.98 22.24
N PHE A 3 -14.86 -4.95 21.83
CA PHE A 3 -14.01 -3.80 22.05
C PHE A 3 -14.49 -2.64 21.14
N LYS A 4 -15.09 -1.63 21.76
CA LYS A 4 -15.45 -0.36 21.12
C LYS A 4 -14.23 0.56 21.24
N LEU A 5 -13.38 0.58 20.21
CA LEU A 5 -12.27 1.54 20.09
C LEU A 5 -12.80 2.75 19.32
N THR A 6 -13.16 3.82 20.02
CA THR A 6 -13.83 4.99 19.40
C THR A 6 -12.91 6.16 19.04
N ASP A 7 -11.57 6.05 19.11
CA ASP A 7 -10.64 7.14 18.71
C ASP A 7 -9.24 6.69 18.18
N PHE A 8 -9.09 5.47 17.63
CA PHE A 8 -7.77 4.80 17.52
C PHE A 8 -7.14 4.66 16.12
N ASN A 9 -7.64 5.36 15.11
CA ASN A 9 -7.22 5.09 13.75
C ASN A 9 -6.15 6.08 13.28
N LEU A 10 -4.87 5.72 13.43
CA LEU A 10 -3.68 6.44 12.94
C LEU A 10 -3.58 6.53 11.39
N SER A 11 -4.72 6.49 10.71
CA SER A 11 -4.82 6.67 9.26
C SER A 11 -4.89 8.16 8.91
N GLN A 12 -4.35 8.53 7.75
CA GLN A 12 -4.31 9.91 7.30
C GLN A 12 -4.53 10.03 5.79
N GLY A 13 -5.38 10.98 5.41
CA GLY A 13 -5.55 11.42 4.04
C GLY A 13 -4.77 12.71 3.76
N ARG A 14 -4.09 12.78 2.61
CA ARG A 14 -3.43 13.98 2.12
C ARG A 14 -3.67 14.16 0.62
N LYS A 15 -3.77 15.41 0.17
CA LYS A 15 -3.85 15.76 -1.25
C LYS A 15 -2.77 16.78 -1.56
N PHE A 16 -2.07 16.58 -2.66
CA PHE A 16 -1.02 17.46 -3.15
C PHE A 16 -1.41 17.96 -4.54
N LEU A 17 -1.24 19.25 -4.77
CA LEU A 17 -1.25 19.84 -6.10
C LEU A 17 0.20 20.06 -6.51
N LEU A 18 0.68 19.26 -7.46
CA LEU A 18 2.05 19.31 -7.98
C LEU A 18 2.10 20.16 -9.25
N ASN A 19 3.33 20.45 -9.71
CA ASN A 19 3.54 21.21 -10.93
C ASN A 19 2.84 20.56 -12.14
N GLY A 20 2.37 21.39 -13.08
CA GLY A 20 1.55 20.93 -14.20
C GLY A 20 0.11 20.53 -13.80
N HIS A 21 -0.41 21.07 -12.70
CA HIS A 21 -1.77 20.82 -12.19
C HIS A 21 -2.09 19.36 -11.87
N LYS A 22 -1.07 18.53 -11.60
CA LYS A 22 -1.25 17.13 -11.22
C LYS A 22 -1.70 17.02 -9.78
N VAL A 23 -2.82 16.33 -9.55
CA VAL A 23 -3.34 16.10 -8.20
C VAL A 23 -2.96 14.69 -7.77
N VAL A 24 -2.27 14.58 -6.63
CA VAL A 24 -1.92 13.28 -6.03
C VAL A 24 -2.60 13.17 -4.66
N GLU A 25 -3.35 12.11 -4.47
CA GLU A 25 -4.10 11.82 -3.24
C GLU A 25 -3.48 10.60 -2.55
N PHE A 26 -3.04 10.76 -1.31
CA PHE A 26 -2.50 9.69 -0.47
C PHE A 26 -3.52 9.28 0.60
N ALA A 27 -3.79 7.99 0.67
CA ALA A 27 -4.55 7.32 1.72
C ALA A 27 -3.59 6.45 2.54
N SER A 28 -3.08 6.99 3.65
CA SER A 28 -2.24 6.24 4.59
C SER A 28 -3.13 5.46 5.55
N LEU A 29 -3.12 4.14 5.44
CA LEU A 29 -3.91 3.20 6.23
C LEU A 29 -3.04 2.60 7.34
N ASN A 30 -3.57 2.60 8.55
CA ASN A 30 -3.02 1.86 9.67
C ASN A 30 -3.41 0.38 9.57
N SER A 31 -2.50 -0.45 9.08
CA SER A 31 -2.67 -1.90 9.06
C SER A 31 -2.14 -2.60 10.33
N CYS A 32 -1.66 -1.87 11.34
CA CYS A 32 -1.14 -2.42 12.60
C CYS A 32 -2.19 -2.42 13.73
N LEU A 33 -3.47 -2.29 13.40
CA LEU A 33 -4.54 -2.08 14.39
C LEU A 33 -4.63 -3.21 15.43
N LEU A 34 -4.42 -4.47 15.03
CA LEU A 34 -4.49 -5.62 15.94
C LEU A 34 -3.25 -5.76 16.84
N GLN A 35 -2.15 -5.09 16.52
CA GLN A 35 -0.90 -5.16 17.29
C GLN A 35 -0.89 -4.27 18.53
N GLN A 36 -2.02 -3.61 18.84
CA GLN A 36 -2.19 -2.80 20.04
C GLN A 36 -2.25 -3.65 21.33
N VAL A 37 -2.47 -4.96 21.22
CA VAL A 37 -2.42 -5.89 22.36
C VAL A 37 -1.07 -6.60 22.39
N GLN A 38 -0.34 -6.44 23.49
CA GLN A 38 0.99 -7.02 23.67
C GLN A 38 0.99 -8.54 23.40
N ASN A 39 1.96 -9.01 22.62
CA ASN A 39 2.17 -10.41 22.23
C ASN A 39 1.03 -11.06 21.41
N GLN A 40 -0.04 -10.33 21.08
CA GLN A 40 -1.10 -10.78 20.19
C GLN A 40 -0.97 -10.12 18.82
N PHE A 41 -1.38 -10.85 17.77
CA PHE A 41 -1.41 -10.41 16.37
C PHE A 41 -0.15 -9.72 15.80
N GLN A 42 1.01 -9.85 16.44
CA GLN A 42 2.31 -9.40 15.94
C GLN A 42 2.55 -9.89 14.51
N GLY A 43 2.95 -9.00 13.61
CA GLY A 43 3.13 -9.32 12.18
C GLY A 43 1.83 -9.45 11.37
N ILE A 44 0.66 -9.49 12.00
CA ILE A 44 -0.62 -9.62 11.31
C ILE A 44 -1.18 -8.25 10.96
N GLY A 45 -1.37 -8.02 9.66
CA GLY A 45 -2.01 -6.83 9.14
C GLY A 45 -3.53 -6.86 9.23
N TYR A 46 -4.14 -5.72 9.57
CA TYR A 46 -5.59 -5.49 9.51
C TYR A 46 -5.94 -4.01 9.44
N VAL A 47 -6.81 -3.62 8.50
CA VAL A 47 -7.26 -2.23 8.32
C VAL A 47 -8.70 -2.04 8.79
N GLY A 48 -9.60 -2.99 8.51
CA GLY A 48 -10.99 -2.92 8.92
C GLY A 48 -11.84 -1.97 8.06
N GLU A 49 -13.14 -2.27 7.95
CA GLU A 49 -14.06 -1.55 7.06
C GLU A 49 -14.32 -0.10 7.48
N ALA A 50 -14.46 0.16 8.79
CA ALA A 50 -14.71 1.50 9.30
C ALA A 50 -13.57 2.47 8.94
N GLN A 51 -12.32 2.01 8.97
CA GLN A 51 -11.16 2.77 8.52
C GLN A 51 -11.22 3.09 7.03
N LEU A 52 -11.51 2.10 6.19
CA LEU A 52 -11.60 2.27 4.74
C LEU A 52 -12.71 3.25 4.35
N ASN A 53 -13.87 3.17 5.01
CA ASN A 53 -14.99 4.07 4.78
C ASN A 53 -14.66 5.49 5.23
N SER A 54 -14.13 5.65 6.46
CA SER A 54 -13.71 6.96 6.98
C SER A 54 -12.65 7.61 6.09
N MET A 55 -11.66 6.84 5.62
CA MET A 55 -10.63 7.32 4.70
C MET A 55 -11.22 7.81 3.37
N ALA A 56 -12.10 7.01 2.76
CA ALA A 56 -12.74 7.39 1.51
C ALA A 56 -13.60 8.65 1.67
N THR A 57 -14.34 8.79 2.75
CA THR A 57 -15.13 10.00 3.04
C THR A 57 -14.24 11.21 3.28
N ASN A 58 -13.20 11.09 4.11
CA ASN A 58 -12.28 12.19 4.43
C ASN A 58 -11.50 12.69 3.21
N LEU A 59 -11.16 11.80 2.27
CA LEU A 59 -10.54 12.16 0.99
C LEU A 59 -11.56 12.61 -0.06
N GLY A 60 -12.86 12.61 0.23
CA GLY A 60 -13.91 12.97 -0.74
C GLY A 60 -14.01 11.98 -1.91
N TRP A 61 -13.64 10.72 -1.68
CA TRP A 61 -13.85 9.60 -2.61
C TRP A 61 -15.23 8.98 -2.47
N SER A 62 -15.90 9.26 -1.35
CA SER A 62 -17.31 8.98 -1.08
C SER A 62 -17.96 10.16 -0.37
N ASN A 63 -19.28 10.29 -0.46
CA ASN A 63 -20.04 11.20 0.40
C ASN A 63 -20.29 10.58 1.79
N ASN A 64 -20.99 11.30 2.66
CA ASN A 64 -21.32 10.84 4.03
C ASN A 64 -22.31 9.66 4.07
N GLU A 65 -23.00 9.38 2.96
CA GLU A 65 -23.91 8.24 2.80
C GLU A 65 -23.18 7.00 2.25
N GLY A 66 -21.86 7.09 2.01
CA GLY A 66 -21.07 5.99 1.46
C GLY A 66 -21.17 5.84 -0.06
N VAL A 67 -21.84 6.76 -0.74
CA VAL A 67 -21.95 6.79 -2.20
C VAL A 67 -20.61 7.22 -2.79
N LYS A 68 -20.07 6.40 -3.68
CA LYS A 68 -18.79 6.64 -4.36
C LYS A 68 -18.86 7.91 -5.22
N ILE A 69 -17.84 8.75 -5.09
CA ILE A 69 -17.60 9.90 -5.97
C ILE A 69 -16.62 9.47 -7.07
N PRO A 70 -16.97 9.63 -8.37
CA PRO A 70 -16.09 9.30 -9.48
C PRO A 70 -14.72 10.00 -9.38
N LYS A 71 -13.65 9.26 -9.67
CA LYS A 71 -12.30 9.81 -9.77
C LYS A 71 -12.23 10.76 -10.97
N LYS A 72 -11.71 11.97 -10.77
CA LYS A 72 -11.50 12.93 -11.87
C LYS A 72 -10.28 12.54 -12.71
N ASN A 73 -10.31 12.90 -14.00
CA ASN A 73 -9.19 12.69 -14.91
C ASN A 73 -7.93 13.40 -14.40
N GLY A 74 -6.76 12.77 -14.56
CA GLY A 74 -5.46 13.33 -14.15
C GLY A 74 -5.17 13.28 -12.64
N VAL A 75 -6.09 12.77 -11.82
CA VAL A 75 -5.82 12.51 -10.40
C VAL A 75 -5.06 11.19 -10.27
N ILE A 76 -4.03 11.15 -9.44
CA ILE A 76 -3.35 9.92 -9.03
C ILE A 76 -3.76 9.60 -7.59
N ARG A 77 -4.20 8.38 -7.32
CA ARG A 77 -4.57 7.89 -6.00
C ARG A 77 -3.57 6.83 -5.54
N ILE A 78 -3.00 7.04 -4.36
CA ILE A 78 -2.02 6.15 -3.76
C ILE A 78 -2.55 5.71 -2.39
N ALA A 79 -2.63 4.41 -2.15
CA ALA A 79 -2.85 3.86 -0.82
C ALA A 79 -1.52 3.42 -0.22
N MET A 80 -1.32 3.63 1.08
CA MET A 80 -0.12 3.21 1.79
C MET A 80 -0.53 2.39 3.00
N LEU A 81 0.16 1.28 3.25
CA LEU A 81 -0.03 0.45 4.43
C LEU A 81 1.27 -0.27 4.77
N HIS A 82 1.45 -0.76 6.00
CA HIS A 82 2.68 -1.48 6.36
C HIS A 82 2.70 -2.91 5.80
N HIS A 83 1.70 -3.71 6.17
CA HIS A 83 1.55 -5.12 5.76
C HIS A 83 1.16 -5.32 4.29
N HIS A 84 1.41 -6.52 3.78
CA HIS A 84 1.24 -6.85 2.37
C HIS A 84 -0.20 -7.18 1.99
N LEU A 85 -0.53 -6.98 0.71
CA LEU A 85 -1.79 -7.45 0.13
C LEU A 85 -1.63 -8.77 -0.64
N THR A 86 -0.42 -9.06 -1.10
CA THR A 86 -0.06 -10.28 -1.83
C THR A 86 1.24 -10.84 -1.27
N PRO A 87 1.50 -12.16 -1.39
CA PRO A 87 2.81 -12.70 -1.12
C PRO A 87 3.90 -11.95 -1.91
N VAL A 88 4.99 -11.60 -1.24
CA VAL A 88 6.13 -10.87 -1.83
C VAL A 88 7.36 -11.76 -1.93
N ASN A 89 7.52 -12.67 -0.99
CA ASN A 89 8.58 -13.68 -0.99
C ASN A 89 8.17 -14.87 -1.86
N GLU A 90 9.15 -15.48 -2.52
CA GLU A 90 8.95 -16.71 -3.29
C GLU A 90 8.65 -17.90 -2.36
N VAL A 91 9.26 -17.90 -1.18
CA VAL A 91 9.07 -18.86 -0.11
C VAL A 91 8.88 -18.08 1.19
N GLU A 92 7.84 -18.41 1.95
CA GLU A 92 7.69 -17.97 3.33
C GLU A 92 8.14 -19.12 4.24
N ASP A 93 8.94 -18.82 5.25
CA ASP A 93 9.31 -19.83 6.24
C ASP A 93 8.06 -20.22 7.05
N ALA A 94 7.68 -21.49 6.96
CA ALA A 94 6.55 -22.05 7.69
C ALA A 94 6.92 -22.29 9.17
N LEU A 95 7.15 -21.22 9.92
CA LEU A 95 7.44 -21.30 11.35
C LEU A 95 6.12 -21.46 12.13
N LEU A 96 6.15 -22.28 13.19
CA LEU A 96 4.97 -22.58 14.02
C LEU A 96 4.40 -21.35 14.76
N ASP A 97 5.21 -20.30 14.91
CA ASP A 97 4.92 -19.04 15.58
C ASP A 97 5.02 -17.82 14.66
N ALA A 98 5.51 -17.97 13.41
CA ALA A 98 5.51 -16.89 12.44
C ALA A 98 4.10 -16.64 11.94
N ARG A 99 3.63 -15.44 12.25
CA ARG A 99 2.35 -14.93 11.82
C ARG A 99 2.53 -14.38 10.41
N TYR A 100 1.77 -14.95 9.47
CA TYR A 100 1.85 -14.63 8.04
C TYR A 100 1.81 -13.13 7.76
N SER A 101 2.62 -12.71 6.80
CA SER A 101 2.89 -11.32 6.41
C SER A 101 1.73 -10.64 5.66
N VAL A 102 0.81 -11.45 5.11
CA VAL A 102 -0.34 -10.98 4.32
C VAL A 102 -1.44 -10.48 5.25
N THR A 103 -1.97 -9.29 4.95
CA THR A 103 -3.06 -8.65 5.68
C THR A 103 -4.31 -9.54 5.69
N LEU A 104 -4.90 -9.76 6.87
CA LEU A 104 -6.08 -10.65 7.03
C LEU A 104 -7.24 -10.28 6.11
N ASP A 105 -7.47 -8.98 5.93
CA ASP A 105 -8.53 -8.46 5.09
C ASP A 105 -8.01 -7.89 3.75
N ALA A 106 -6.91 -8.45 3.22
CA ALA A 106 -6.33 -8.07 1.94
C ALA A 106 -7.36 -8.01 0.81
N GLU A 107 -8.27 -8.99 0.74
CA GLU A 107 -9.34 -9.01 -0.26
C GLU A 107 -10.28 -7.81 -0.13
N ARG A 108 -10.71 -7.47 1.09
CA ARG A 108 -11.55 -6.27 1.33
C ARG A 108 -10.83 -5.00 0.86
N ILE A 109 -9.54 -4.90 1.17
CA ILE A 109 -8.72 -3.75 0.77
C ILE A 109 -8.60 -3.69 -0.76
N MET A 110 -8.36 -4.81 -1.45
CA MET A 110 -8.32 -4.85 -2.91
C MET A 110 -9.65 -4.46 -3.55
N ARG A 111 -10.79 -4.90 -2.99
CA ARG A 111 -12.11 -4.45 -3.45
C ARG A 111 -12.29 -2.94 -3.27
N TRP A 112 -11.82 -2.39 -2.15
CA TRP A 112 -11.83 -0.95 -1.91
C TRP A 112 -10.93 -0.18 -2.88
N ILE A 113 -9.73 -0.69 -3.18
CA ILE A 113 -8.81 -0.17 -4.20
C ILE A 113 -9.50 -0.08 -5.57
N VAL A 114 -10.16 -1.16 -6.01
CA VAL A 114 -10.89 -1.20 -7.29
C VAL A 114 -12.07 -0.24 -7.27
N LYS A 115 -12.89 -0.26 -6.20
CA LYS A 115 -14.04 0.62 -6.03
C LYS A 115 -13.62 2.09 -6.15
N HIS A 116 -12.56 2.49 -5.47
CA HIS A 116 -12.08 3.88 -5.42
C HIS A 116 -11.01 4.21 -6.46
N LYS A 117 -10.70 3.30 -7.40
CA LYS A 117 -9.75 3.54 -8.49
C LYS A 117 -8.39 4.04 -7.98
N VAL A 118 -7.88 3.39 -6.94
CA VAL A 118 -6.52 3.60 -6.43
C VAL A 118 -5.52 3.04 -7.43
N ASP A 119 -4.55 3.84 -7.87
CA ASP A 119 -3.63 3.46 -8.95
C ASP A 119 -2.42 2.69 -8.40
N TYR A 120 -1.90 3.14 -7.26
CA TYR A 120 -0.71 2.57 -6.63
C TYR A 120 -0.97 2.22 -5.17
N VAL A 121 -0.42 1.09 -4.73
CA VAL A 121 -0.41 0.67 -3.34
C VAL A 121 1.04 0.56 -2.89
N LEU A 122 1.42 1.28 -1.83
CA LEU A 122 2.76 1.20 -1.26
C LEU A 122 2.72 0.39 0.01
N HIS A 123 3.64 -0.58 0.16
CA HIS A 123 3.81 -1.28 1.43
C HIS A 123 5.26 -1.63 1.78
N GLY A 124 5.49 -2.00 3.05
CA GLY A 124 6.78 -2.37 3.62
C GLY A 124 6.76 -3.80 4.15
N HIS A 125 7.27 -4.06 5.35
CA HIS A 125 7.20 -5.33 6.11
C HIS A 125 8.17 -6.47 5.71
N MET A 126 8.17 -6.99 4.49
CA MET A 126 9.08 -8.09 4.07
C MET A 126 10.49 -7.63 3.63
N HIS A 127 10.81 -6.34 3.80
CA HIS A 127 12.15 -5.79 3.55
C HIS A 127 12.71 -6.01 2.13
N LYS A 128 11.86 -6.34 1.14
CA LYS A 128 12.22 -6.61 -0.25
C LYS A 128 11.55 -5.63 -1.22
N CYS A 129 12.32 -5.12 -2.19
CA CYS A 129 11.74 -4.34 -3.30
C CYS A 129 10.95 -5.26 -4.24
N ASN A 130 9.72 -4.90 -4.59
CA ASN A 130 8.90 -5.65 -5.55
C ASN A 130 7.86 -4.73 -6.22
N SER A 131 7.39 -5.12 -7.40
CA SER A 131 6.33 -4.47 -8.16
C SER A 131 5.39 -5.51 -8.76
N ILE A 132 4.11 -5.45 -8.41
CA ILE A 132 3.07 -6.37 -8.91
C ILE A 132 1.96 -5.55 -9.54
N THR A 133 1.58 -5.86 -10.78
CA THR A 133 0.41 -5.28 -11.45
C THR A 133 -0.77 -6.23 -11.32
N ILE A 134 -1.91 -5.74 -10.83
CA ILE A 134 -3.13 -6.53 -10.67
C ILE A 134 -4.26 -5.84 -11.43
N THR A 135 -4.96 -6.61 -12.26
CA THR A 135 -6.23 -6.21 -12.87
C THR A 135 -7.34 -7.08 -12.32
N ARG A 136 -8.38 -6.46 -11.76
CA ARG A 136 -9.52 -7.21 -11.21
C ARG A 136 -10.78 -6.37 -11.09
N LYS A 137 -11.91 -7.06 -10.94
CA LYS A 137 -13.23 -6.49 -10.63
C LYS A 137 -13.45 -6.39 -9.12
N VAL A 138 -14.46 -5.61 -8.72
CA VAL A 138 -14.89 -5.51 -7.31
C VAL A 138 -15.42 -6.85 -6.81
N ASP A 139 -16.22 -7.53 -7.62
CA ASP A 139 -16.63 -8.93 -7.45
C ASP A 139 -16.10 -9.73 -8.64
N SER A 140 -15.22 -10.69 -8.34
CA SER A 140 -14.53 -11.49 -9.36
C SER A 140 -15.48 -12.41 -10.12
N LEU A 141 -16.60 -12.82 -9.51
CA LEU A 141 -17.54 -13.77 -10.08
C LEU A 141 -18.63 -13.09 -10.93
N GLN A 142 -18.82 -11.78 -10.79
CA GLN A 142 -19.82 -11.02 -11.54
C GLN A 142 -19.24 -10.41 -12.83
N PRO A 143 -20.03 -10.21 -13.91
CA PRO A 143 -19.55 -9.55 -15.12
C PRO A 143 -19.15 -8.09 -14.86
N THR A 144 -18.33 -7.53 -15.75
CA THR A 144 -17.92 -6.12 -15.67
C THR A 144 -19.10 -5.19 -15.97
N SER A 145 -19.34 -4.20 -15.10
CA SER A 145 -20.43 -3.22 -15.24
C SER A 145 -20.09 -1.90 -14.51
N SER A 146 -20.99 -0.92 -14.53
CA SER A 146 -20.84 0.31 -13.72
C SER A 146 -20.78 0.01 -12.22
N GLU A 147 -21.57 -0.97 -11.77
CA GLU A 147 -21.67 -1.41 -10.38
C GLU A 147 -20.57 -2.41 -10.00
N ASN A 148 -20.01 -3.12 -10.98
CA ASN A 148 -18.87 -4.02 -10.82
C ASN A 148 -17.71 -3.62 -11.75
N PRO A 149 -17.05 -2.48 -11.49
CA PRO A 149 -16.01 -2.00 -12.37
C PRO A 149 -14.75 -2.86 -12.26
N GLU A 150 -14.04 -2.99 -13.37
CA GLU A 150 -12.68 -3.51 -13.42
C GLU A 150 -11.68 -2.36 -13.22
N HIS A 151 -10.57 -2.63 -12.54
CA HIS A 151 -9.50 -1.65 -12.34
C HIS A 151 -8.15 -2.35 -12.32
N THR A 152 -7.16 -1.70 -12.95
CA THR A 152 -5.76 -2.10 -12.88
C THR A 152 -5.03 -1.17 -11.92
N PHE A 153 -4.28 -1.76 -11.00
CA PHE A 153 -3.46 -1.04 -10.04
C PHE A 153 -2.13 -1.75 -9.83
N LYS A 154 -1.15 -1.03 -9.32
CA LYS A 154 0.19 -1.56 -9.06
C LYS A 154 0.51 -1.53 -7.58
N ILE A 155 0.96 -2.65 -7.04
CA ILE A 155 1.49 -2.76 -5.69
C ILE A 155 3.00 -2.61 -5.78
N ILE A 156 3.55 -1.65 -5.03
CA ILE A 156 4.97 -1.36 -4.94
C ILE A 156 5.42 -1.62 -3.51
N SER A 157 6.31 -2.58 -3.34
CA SER A 157 6.99 -2.85 -2.08
C SER A 157 8.27 -2.04 -2.04
N LEU A 158 8.44 -1.24 -0.99
CA LEU A 158 9.77 -0.78 -0.64
C LEU A 158 10.53 -1.94 0.00
N GLY A 159 11.82 -2.06 -0.31
CA GLY A 159 12.76 -2.78 0.54
C GLY A 159 12.83 -2.19 1.95
N SER A 160 13.87 -2.51 2.69
CA SER A 160 14.10 -1.91 4.01
C SER A 160 15.00 -0.67 3.91
N SER A 161 14.82 0.36 4.74
CA SER A 161 15.79 1.48 4.83
C SER A 161 16.77 1.39 6.02
N GLY A 162 16.62 0.42 6.91
CA GLY A 162 17.39 0.40 8.16
C GLY A 162 17.35 -0.92 8.94
N VAL A 163 17.07 -2.02 8.27
CA VAL A 163 17.05 -3.35 8.87
C VAL A 163 18.46 -3.88 8.98
N LYS A 164 18.71 -4.65 10.05
CA LYS A 164 19.99 -5.32 10.27
C LYS A 164 20.23 -6.35 9.17
N TYR A 165 21.49 -6.55 8.82
CA TYR A 165 21.86 -7.47 7.75
C TYR A 165 21.29 -8.89 7.92
N GLU A 166 21.23 -9.39 9.15
CA GLU A 166 20.69 -10.71 9.51
C GLU A 166 19.18 -10.87 9.27
N ASP A 167 18.44 -9.76 9.26
CA ASP A 167 16.99 -9.71 9.08
C ASP A 167 16.59 -9.33 7.63
N LEU A 168 17.57 -9.19 6.74
CA LEU A 168 17.34 -8.93 5.32
C LEU A 168 17.08 -10.25 4.58
N PRO A 169 16.19 -10.25 3.57
CA PRO A 169 15.93 -11.45 2.79
C PRO A 169 17.19 -11.89 2.06
N GLY A 170 17.48 -13.20 2.05
CA GLY A 170 18.68 -13.75 1.41
C GLY A 170 18.76 -13.49 -0.10
N GLN A 171 17.61 -13.27 -0.75
CA GLN A 171 17.52 -12.94 -2.18
C GLN A 171 17.86 -11.48 -2.49
N ASP A 172 17.77 -10.58 -1.51
CA ASP A 172 18.05 -9.14 -1.65
C ASP A 172 18.53 -8.58 -0.30
N SER A 173 19.81 -8.84 0.02
CA SER A 173 20.41 -8.46 1.29
C SER A 173 20.90 -7.01 1.32
N ALA A 174 20.01 -6.07 1.00
CA ALA A 174 20.31 -4.65 0.97
C ALA A 174 19.19 -3.79 1.56
N ASN A 175 19.61 -2.64 2.12
CA ASN A 175 18.69 -1.57 2.44
C ASN A 175 18.54 -0.64 1.21
N TYR A 176 17.41 0.03 1.07
CA TYR A 176 17.01 0.92 0.00
C TYR A 176 16.29 2.14 0.53
N VAL A 177 16.39 3.25 -0.19
CA VAL A 177 15.47 4.39 -0.10
C VAL A 177 14.69 4.52 -1.40
N GLY A 178 13.40 4.83 -1.29
CA GLY A 178 12.50 4.99 -2.43
C GLY A 178 12.22 6.46 -2.71
N VAL A 179 12.24 6.83 -3.98
CA VAL A 179 11.84 8.15 -4.49
C VAL A 179 10.72 7.94 -5.49
N ILE A 180 9.62 8.67 -5.31
CA ILE A 180 8.51 8.71 -6.26
C ILE A 180 8.61 10.03 -7.02
N ASP A 181 8.78 9.95 -8.33
CA ASP A 181 8.94 11.08 -9.22
C ASP A 181 7.68 11.25 -10.09
N PHE A 182 6.98 12.36 -9.87
CA PHE A 182 5.71 12.71 -10.54
C PHE A 182 5.91 13.65 -11.75
N SER A 183 7.14 13.84 -12.23
CA SER A 183 7.43 14.73 -13.36
C SER A 183 6.83 14.23 -14.68
N GLY A 184 6.85 12.92 -14.92
CA GLY A 184 6.25 12.26 -16.10
C GLY A 184 4.73 12.13 -16.05
N GLU A 185 4.09 11.72 -17.16
CA GLU A 185 2.64 11.49 -17.23
C GLU A 185 2.16 10.50 -16.15
N LYS A 186 2.96 9.46 -15.93
CA LYS A 186 2.84 8.52 -14.82
C LYS A 186 4.01 8.68 -13.85
N PRO A 187 3.83 8.35 -12.56
CA PRO A 187 4.94 8.39 -11.62
C PRO A 187 5.96 7.29 -11.93
N SER A 188 7.24 7.60 -11.74
CA SER A 188 8.30 6.59 -11.68
C SER A 188 8.72 6.34 -10.23
N PHE A 189 8.94 5.07 -9.89
CA PHE A 189 9.38 4.64 -8.56
C PHE A 189 10.85 4.22 -8.66
N LYS A 190 11.72 4.99 -8.01
CA LYS A 190 13.17 4.85 -8.07
C LYS A 190 13.69 4.34 -6.73
N PHE A 191 14.46 3.26 -6.74
CA PHE A 191 15.01 2.64 -5.55
C PHE A 191 16.52 2.81 -5.55
N PHE A 192 17.07 3.42 -4.51
CA PHE A 192 18.50 3.65 -4.35
C PHE A 192 19.00 2.76 -3.22
N LYS A 193 19.96 1.90 -3.53
CA LYS A 193 20.59 1.03 -2.54
C LYS A 193 21.36 1.86 -1.51
N LEU A 194 21.13 1.59 -0.24
CA LEU A 194 21.85 2.20 0.87
C LEU A 194 23.09 1.36 1.17
N ASN A 195 24.25 1.90 0.85
CA ASN A 195 25.55 1.31 1.14
C ASN A 195 26.32 2.21 2.12
N LYS A 196 27.30 1.67 2.84
CA LYS A 196 28.31 2.48 3.54
C LYS A 196 29.13 3.19 2.46
N GLN A 197 28.70 4.39 2.04
CA GLN A 197 29.35 5.15 0.98
C GLN A 197 29.98 6.44 1.54
N THR A 198 31.09 6.85 0.92
CA THR A 198 31.75 8.14 1.12
C THR A 198 31.19 9.23 0.21
N GLU A 199 30.47 8.87 -0.86
CA GLU A 199 29.82 9.80 -1.81
C GLU A 199 28.39 9.33 -2.17
N PRO A 200 27.45 10.25 -2.46
CA PRO A 200 26.06 9.91 -2.73
C PRO A 200 25.85 9.21 -4.09
N GLU A 201 25.11 8.11 -4.08
CA GLU A 201 24.71 7.39 -5.31
C GLU A 201 23.69 8.20 -6.12
N THR A 202 24.00 8.51 -7.37
CA THR A 202 23.17 9.40 -8.21
C THR A 202 22.19 8.64 -9.12
N SER A 203 22.34 7.33 -9.24
CA SER A 203 21.53 6.50 -10.14
C SER A 203 20.72 5.47 -9.34
N PRO A 204 19.45 5.25 -9.69
CA PRO A 204 18.65 4.25 -8.99
C PRO A 204 19.10 2.84 -9.36
N THR A 205 19.14 1.96 -8.36
CA THR A 205 19.37 0.51 -8.54
C THR A 205 18.21 -0.13 -9.29
N TYR A 206 16.97 0.29 -8.99
CA TYR A 206 15.77 -0.14 -9.70
C TYR A 206 14.91 1.06 -10.07
N THR A 207 14.30 1.01 -11.26
CA THR A 207 13.26 1.95 -11.69
C THR A 207 12.03 1.17 -12.12
N VAL A 208 10.88 1.52 -11.55
CA VAL A 208 9.58 0.96 -11.94
C VAL A 208 8.73 2.09 -12.49
N GLU A 209 8.35 1.98 -13.76
CA GLU A 209 7.44 2.93 -14.40
C GLU A 209 5.99 2.65 -14.00
N GLY A 210 5.20 3.71 -13.83
CA GLY A 210 3.81 3.66 -13.40
C GLY A 210 2.80 3.12 -14.40
#